data_AF-A0A3S4B733-F1
#
_entry.id   AF-A0A3S4B733-F1
#
_cell.length_a   1.000
_cell.length_b   1.000
_cell.length_c   1.000
_cell.angle_alpha   90.00
_cell.angle_beta   90.00
_cell.angle_gamma   90.00
#
_symmetry.space_group_name_H-M   'P 1'
#
loop_
_entity.id
_entity.type
_entity.pdbx_description
1 polymer ?
#
loop_
_entity_poly.entity_id
_entity_poly.type
_entity_poly.pdbx_seq_one_letter_code
_entity_poly.pdbx_strand_id
1 'polypeptide(L)' 'MSKDFYPDLVRILRAAGWRQVPGGKGSHEKWHHEDTGRTLIVPRTKSPTPRTRF' A
#
# COMPACT_ATOMS: atom_id res chain seq x y z
N MET A 1 19.19 3.89 -7.94
CA MET A 1 18.64 3.16 -6.78
C MET A 1 17.14 3.04 -6.95
N SER A 2 16.66 1.94 -7.53
CA SER A 2 15.23 1.71 -7.75
C SER A 2 14.89 0.24 -7.59
N LYS A 3 15.54 -0.46 -6.64
CA LYS A 3 15.21 -1.84 -6.32
C LYS A 3 13.87 -1.83 -5.61
N ASP A 4 12.84 -2.15 -6.37
CA ASP A 4 11.50 -2.58 -5.96
C ASP A 4 10.98 -2.01 -4.62
N PHE A 5 10.61 -0.74 -4.63
CA PHE A 5 9.98 -0.03 -3.49
C PHE A 5 8.78 -0.78 -2.89
N TYR A 6 8.01 -1.44 -3.75
CA TYR A 6 6.76 -2.06 -3.36
C TYR A 6 6.97 -3.37 -2.56
N PRO A 7 7.84 -4.31 -2.98
CA PRO A 7 8.28 -5.42 -2.13
C PRO A 7 8.82 -5.01 -0.74
N ASP A 8 9.63 -3.95 -0.65
CA ASP A 8 10.12 -3.48 0.65
C ASP A 8 9.01 -2.89 1.51
N LEU A 9 8.09 -2.12 0.92
CA LEU A 9 6.91 -1.61 1.62
C LEU A 9 6.04 -2.76 2.18
N VAL A 10 5.80 -3.78 1.37
CA VAL A 10 5.06 -4.99 1.79
C VAL A 10 5.78 -5.67 2.96
N ARG A 11 7.10 -5.81 2.89
CA ARG A 11 7.91 -6.40 3.97
C ARG A 11 7.80 -5.60 5.27
N ILE A 12 7.90 -4.28 5.21
CA ILE A 12 7.78 -3.39 6.38
C ILE A 12 6.38 -3.48 6.98
N LEU A 13 5.33 -3.42 6.17
CA LEU A 13 3.94 -3.51 6.63
C LEU A 13 3.67 -4.83 7.35
N ARG A 14 4.11 -5.95 6.78
CA ARG A 14 3.98 -7.28 7.42
C ARG A 14 4.73 -7.35 8.74
N ALA A 15 5.96 -6.85 8.80
CA ALA A 15 6.75 -6.81 10.03
C ALA A 15 6.11 -5.94 11.12
N ALA A 16 5.39 -4.88 10.71
CA ALA A 16 4.65 -3.99 11.60
C ALA A 16 3.23 -4.49 11.92
N GLY A 17 2.89 -5.77 11.68
CA GLY A 17 1.60 -6.36 12.05
C GLY A 17 0.44 -6.09 11.10
N TRP A 18 0.69 -5.45 9.95
CA TRP A 18 -0.34 -5.21 8.96
C TRP A 18 -0.62 -6.46 8.13
N ARG A 19 -1.91 -6.72 7.90
CA ARG A 19 -2.38 -7.79 7.03
C ARG A 19 -3.10 -7.20 5.82
N GLN A 20 -2.73 -7.68 4.64
CA GLN A 20 -3.46 -7.36 3.42
C GLN A 20 -4.84 -8.02 3.49
N VAL A 21 -5.89 -7.24 3.24
CA VAL A 21 -7.28 -7.71 3.21
C VAL A 21 -7.85 -7.59 1.80
N PRO A 22 -8.70 -8.53 1.37
CA PRO A 22 -9.39 -8.43 0.09
C PRO A 22 -10.34 -7.21 0.08
N GLY A 23 -10.59 -6.64 -1.10
CA GLY A 23 -11.39 -5.42 -1.27
C GLY A 23 -10.62 -4.21 -1.77
N GLY A 24 -9.44 -4.41 -2.34
CA GLY A 24 -8.75 -3.37 -3.12
C GLY A 24 -9.51 -3.05 -4.41
N LYS A 25 -9.81 -1.77 -4.65
CA LYS A 25 -10.40 -1.31 -5.92
C LYS A 25 -9.28 -0.86 -6.86
N GLY A 26 -9.13 -1.52 -8.00
CA GLY A 26 -8.13 -1.17 -9.02
C GLY A 26 -6.69 -1.42 -8.56
N SER A 27 -5.82 -0.42 -8.71
CA SER A 27 -4.41 -0.48 -8.33
C SER A 27 -4.14 -0.23 -6.84
N HIS A 28 -5.17 -0.19 -5.99
CA HIS A 28 -5.00 0.05 -4.56
C HIS A 28 -5.34 -1.19 -3.76
N GLU A 29 -4.51 -1.48 -2.77
CA GLU A 29 -4.67 -2.58 -1.85
C GLU A 29 -5.09 -2.06 -0.49
N LYS A 30 -5.88 -2.86 0.21
CA LYS A 30 -6.32 -2.56 1.56
C LYS A 30 -5.52 -3.40 2.55
N TRP A 31 -5.07 -2.74 3.59
CA TRP A 31 -4.32 -3.31 4.69
C TRP A 31 -5.03 -3.01 5.99
N HIS A 32 -5.06 -3.97 6.90
CA HIS A 32 -5.71 -3.87 8.20
C HIS A 32 -4.71 -4.23 9.30
N HIS A 33 -4.73 -3.47 10.39
CA HIS A 33 -3.96 -3.77 11.59
C HIS A 33 -4.92 -4.22 12.70
N GLU A 34 -4.83 -5.48 13.10
CA GLU A 34 -5.79 -6.07 14.03
C GLU A 34 -5.76 -5.40 15.41
N ASP A 35 -4.57 -5.12 15.95
CA ASP A 35 -4.46 -4.58 17.31
C ASP A 35 -4.92 -3.11 17.43
N THR A 36 -4.97 -2.38 16.32
CA THR A 36 -5.36 -0.95 16.31
C THR A 36 -6.68 -0.70 15.60
N GLY A 37 -7.25 -1.72 14.94
CA GLY A 37 -8.44 -1.59 14.08
C GLY A 37 -8.25 -0.66 12.88
N ARG A 38 -7.02 -0.23 12.58
CA ARG A 38 -6.75 0.76 11.53
C ARG A 38 -6.70 0.10 10.16
N THR A 39 -7.11 0.87 9.16
CA THR A 39 -7.04 0.48 7.74
C THR A 39 -6.12 1.42 6.97
N LEU A 40 -5.24 0.87 6.16
CA LEU A 40 -4.40 1.58 5.20
C LEU A 40 -4.76 1.20 3.77
N ILE A 41 -4.66 2.16 2.85
CA ILE A 41 -4.82 1.93 1.41
C ILE A 41 -3.48 2.22 0.74
N VAL A 42 -2.91 1.21 0.09
CA VAL A 42 -1.57 1.27 -0.50
C VAL A 42 -1.65 1.11 -2.02
N PRO A 43 -1.08 2.03 -2.82
CA PRO A 43 -1.03 1.87 -4.27
C PRO A 43 -0.03 0.77 -4.68
N ARG A 44 -0.42 -0.06 -5.64
CA ARG A 44 0.37 -1.18 -6.21
C ARG A 44 1.27 -0.77 -7.37
N THR A 45 1.11 0.42 -7.93
CA THR A 45 1.87 0.88 -9.10
C THR A 45 2.60 2.20 -8.85
N LYS A 46 3.88 2.22 -9.26
CA LYS A 46 4.68 3.44 -9.35
C LYS A 46 4.18 4.27 -10.52
N SER A 47 3.55 5.40 -10.22
CA SER A 47 3.75 6.67 -10.91
C SER A 47 3.11 7.75 -10.03
N PRO A 48 3.84 8.78 -9.57
CA PRO A 48 3.16 10.03 -9.26
C PRO A 48 2.64 10.54 -10.60
N THR A 49 1.37 10.26 -10.92
CA THR A 49 0.71 10.96 -12.02
C THR A 49 0.80 12.45 -11.67
N PRO A 50 1.49 13.30 -12.46
CA PRO A 50 1.48 14.72 -12.20
C PRO A 50 0.01 15.14 -12.28
N ARG A 51 -0.52 15.71 -11.19
CA ARG A 51 -1.81 16.38 -11.23
C ARG A 51 -1.63 17.62 -12.11
N THR A 52 -1.81 17.48 -13.41
CA THR A 52 -2.08 18.62 -14.29
C THR A 52 -3.47 19.13 -13.94
N ARG A 53 -3.53 20.24 -13.22
CA ARG A 53 -4.75 21.07 -13.14
C ARG A 53 -4.73 21.95 -14.39
N PHE A 54 -5.77 21.86 -15.22
CA PHE A 54 -6.11 22.90 -16.19
C PHE A 54 -6.86 24.02 -15.48
#